data_AF-A0A451B9L8-F1
#
_entry.id   AF-A0A451B9L8-F1
#
_cell.length_a   1.000
_cell.length_b   1.000
_cell.length_c   1.000
_cell.angle_alpha   90.00
_cell.angle_beta   90.00
_cell.angle_gamma   90.00
#
_symmetry.space_group_name_H-M   'P 1'
#
loop_
_entity.id
_entity.type
_entity.pdbx_description
1 polymer ?
#
loop_
_entity_poly.entity_id
_entity_poly.type
_entity_poly.pdbx_seq_one_letter_code
_entity_poly.pdbx_strand_id
1 'polypeptide(L)'
;MIFVSIAQDNQAFDALRRGVALIATDQPRVDGKPANLQHKELLIPPEVVERPDKLHTLFADIAVELSRWVGEDEVTVLVSQVHPLLLNPLRYHERHGLEFLLAMLILAFPEVRWFFGTIKGYPSEPDHKDAKALDEFRARHHLFNLFQPQQTSLFDGAGLRDWVRRLAKEDARYIPRREQLAVAMDEETNYAYLDAYTAYRFGFRALAISDRGAADAVLGLGEKRDPAWGIPDLVLEDLHLNFPDGGGRLSDLGDFRQKEFPVLEEVSPIVDKNRRRILVTSGYQAGNFEKNNRNRRYIAQRKIGLLHKPHAGIFVVWERSGFDGKPSWKGNVRKYRRRTGRGYIWPPDWQRKEQGANSPGGHSSPGILLVIARHLIDRAEVMLAKGPLSVEEAVRGAVLAGDALEILGGKTPTVAAEALSLKHQFELHAEYEFIGVENDIPLEPRFQEIKRDAESIAHWFEQHSKQTALIIRINVVNQLLCILRAYNQFDEEQQCMDRARHLHNSLYMQKQPWRYIFWPVLRYSEFLLSSLLRFTLAIVLWIVGLTGLFSLLLNDEGSLSGLPIVNAIATFLGVTPAPAGLHSYWSIALSAFAIVAGLAHLGVFISYLYTLVSRR
;
A
#
# COMPACT_ATOMS: atom_id res chain seq x y z
N MET A 1 11.01 -24.25 -9.08
CA MET A 1 10.11 -24.43 -7.93
C MET A 1 10.79 -25.22 -6.82
N ILE A 2 10.65 -24.77 -5.57
CA ILE A 2 11.20 -25.44 -4.38
C ILE A 2 10.04 -26.01 -3.53
N PHE A 3 10.05 -27.32 -3.29
CA PHE A 3 9.17 -27.99 -2.34
C PHE A 3 9.85 -28.13 -0.98
N VAL A 4 9.14 -27.75 0.08
CA VAL A 4 9.62 -27.91 1.46
C VAL A 4 8.62 -28.79 2.19
N SER A 5 9.05 -29.95 2.68
CA SER A 5 8.22 -30.81 3.52
C SER A 5 8.49 -30.54 4.99
N ILE A 6 7.42 -30.30 5.76
CA ILE A 6 7.46 -30.15 7.22
C ILE A 6 6.64 -31.28 7.83
N ALA A 7 7.28 -32.08 8.68
CA ALA A 7 6.59 -33.12 9.45
C ALA A 7 7.26 -33.36 10.81
N GLN A 8 6.54 -34.03 11.70
CA GLN A 8 6.98 -34.36 13.05
C GLN A 8 7.67 -35.74 13.14
N ASP A 9 7.46 -36.61 12.16
CA ASP A 9 8.02 -37.96 12.12
C ASP A 9 8.38 -38.39 10.69
N ASN A 10 9.23 -39.42 10.59
CA ASN A 10 9.75 -39.91 9.31
C ASN A 10 8.68 -40.56 8.43
N GLN A 11 7.65 -41.18 9.01
CA GLN A 11 6.59 -41.83 8.25
C GLN A 11 5.74 -40.80 7.50
N ALA A 12 5.42 -39.70 8.18
CA ALA A 12 4.74 -38.55 7.60
C ALA A 12 5.59 -37.89 6.51
N PHE A 13 6.92 -37.81 6.68
CA PHE A 13 7.84 -37.37 5.63
C PHE A 13 7.78 -38.26 4.39
N ASP A 14 7.84 -39.57 4.56
CA ASP A 14 7.79 -40.50 3.44
C ASP A 14 6.48 -40.38 2.65
N ALA A 15 5.36 -40.10 3.34
CA ALA A 15 4.08 -39.82 2.68
C ALA A 15 4.12 -38.53 1.84
N LEU A 16 4.65 -37.43 2.40
CA LEU A 16 4.81 -36.17 1.67
C LEU A 16 5.77 -36.32 0.49
N ARG A 17 6.90 -37.04 0.67
CA ARG A 17 7.89 -37.31 -0.36
C ARG A 17 7.29 -38.07 -1.55
N ARG A 18 6.44 -39.06 -1.29
CA ARG A 18 5.68 -39.75 -2.35
C ARG A 18 4.73 -38.82 -3.08
N GLY A 19 4.08 -37.90 -2.38
CA GLY A 19 3.24 -36.85 -2.97
C GLY A 19 4.03 -35.92 -3.90
N VAL A 20 5.19 -35.44 -3.46
CA VAL A 20 6.11 -34.62 -4.28
C VAL A 20 6.57 -35.41 -5.51
N ALA A 21 6.93 -36.68 -5.34
CA ALA A 21 7.37 -37.54 -6.44
C ALA A 21 6.27 -37.72 -7.50
N LEU A 22 5.00 -37.81 -7.09
CA LEU A 22 3.87 -37.90 -8.02
C LEU A 22 3.76 -36.62 -8.87
N ILE A 23 3.85 -35.44 -8.26
CA ILE A 23 3.76 -34.15 -9.00
C ILE A 23 4.95 -33.98 -9.93
N ALA A 24 6.12 -34.42 -9.50
CA ALA A 24 7.33 -34.39 -10.31
C ALA A 24 7.22 -35.26 -11.58
N THR A 25 6.25 -36.18 -11.67
CA THR A 25 6.04 -36.98 -12.89
C THR A 25 5.42 -36.17 -14.04
N ASP A 26 4.63 -35.14 -13.75
CA ASP A 26 3.95 -34.30 -14.74
C ASP A 26 4.79 -33.09 -15.18
N GLN A 27 5.94 -32.85 -14.54
CA GLN A 27 6.83 -31.73 -14.87
C GLN A 27 7.74 -32.06 -16.07
N PRO A 28 8.06 -31.06 -16.92
CA PRO A 28 9.02 -31.23 -18.01
C PRO A 28 10.36 -31.77 -17.49
N ARG A 29 10.94 -32.74 -18.19
CA ARG A 29 12.21 -33.37 -17.77
C ARG A 29 13.39 -32.82 -18.59
N VAL A 30 14.48 -32.52 -17.89
CA VAL A 30 15.81 -32.25 -18.47
C VAL A 30 16.76 -33.31 -17.93
N ASP A 31 17.44 -34.04 -18.83
CA ASP A 31 18.32 -35.18 -18.49
C ASP A 31 17.68 -36.26 -17.59
N GLY A 32 16.39 -36.55 -17.83
CA GLY A 32 15.65 -37.57 -17.09
C GLY A 32 15.24 -37.17 -15.67
N LYS A 33 15.59 -35.97 -15.21
CA LYS A 33 15.12 -35.38 -13.94
C LYS A 33 14.05 -34.32 -14.22
N PRO A 34 13.09 -34.11 -13.31
CA PRO A 34 12.17 -32.97 -13.42
C PRO A 34 13.00 -31.69 -13.44
N ALA A 35 12.84 -30.86 -14.46
CA ALA A 35 13.57 -29.61 -14.57
C ALA A 35 13.20 -28.70 -13.39
N ASN A 36 14.19 -28.10 -12.74
CA ASN A 36 14.03 -27.02 -11.77
C ASN A 36 13.17 -27.34 -10.52
N LEU A 37 13.06 -28.62 -10.13
CA LEU A 37 12.39 -29.03 -8.89
C LEU A 37 13.42 -29.36 -7.81
N GLN A 38 13.47 -28.55 -6.75
CA GLN A 38 14.24 -28.86 -5.55
C GLN A 38 13.31 -29.35 -4.43
N HIS A 39 13.71 -30.39 -3.69
CA HIS A 39 12.99 -30.84 -2.50
C HIS A 39 13.87 -30.66 -1.27
N LYS A 40 13.32 -29.97 -0.26
CA LYS A 40 13.93 -29.72 1.05
C LYS A 40 13.06 -30.34 2.14
N GLU A 41 13.69 -30.81 3.20
CA GLU A 41 13.02 -31.46 4.32
C GLU A 41 13.37 -30.75 5.63
N LEU A 42 12.35 -30.37 6.39
CA LEU A 42 12.48 -29.70 7.68
C LEU A 42 11.81 -30.57 8.75
N LEU A 43 12.58 -31.49 9.34
CA LEU A 43 12.10 -32.30 10.46
C LEU A 43 12.02 -31.45 11.71
N ILE A 44 10.82 -31.39 12.30
CA ILE A 44 10.57 -30.66 13.54
C ILE A 44 10.19 -31.68 14.62
N PRO A 45 11.17 -32.16 15.42
CA PRO A 45 10.90 -33.17 16.42
C PRO A 45 9.88 -32.69 17.46
N PRO A 46 8.94 -33.54 17.90
CA PRO A 46 7.94 -33.18 18.91
C PRO A 46 8.55 -32.58 20.19
N GLU A 47 9.72 -33.04 20.60
CA GLU A 47 10.40 -32.59 21.83
C GLU A 47 10.87 -31.14 21.75
N VAL A 48 11.09 -30.62 20.53
CA VAL A 48 11.43 -29.21 20.30
C VAL A 48 10.16 -28.36 20.33
N VAL A 49 9.06 -28.92 19.80
CA VAL A 49 7.76 -28.27 19.71
C VAL A 49 7.11 -28.06 21.08
N GLU A 50 7.36 -28.97 22.01
CA GLU A 50 6.85 -28.92 23.40
C GLU A 50 7.58 -27.89 24.28
N ARG A 51 8.67 -27.28 23.78
CA ARG A 51 9.49 -26.32 24.53
C ARG A 51 9.31 -24.89 24.00
N PRO A 52 8.51 -24.03 24.66
CA PRO A 52 8.20 -22.70 24.14
C PRO A 52 9.43 -21.79 24.01
N ASP A 53 10.42 -21.96 24.88
CA ASP A 53 11.70 -21.23 24.85
C ASP A 53 12.51 -21.52 23.57
N LYS A 54 12.36 -22.71 22.99
CA LYS A 54 13.09 -23.11 21.77
C LYS A 54 12.38 -22.72 20.48
N LEU A 55 11.07 -22.50 20.53
CA LEU A 55 10.28 -22.21 19.32
C LEU A 55 10.69 -20.90 18.64
N HIS A 56 11.12 -19.90 19.41
CA HIS A 56 11.60 -18.63 18.85
C HIS A 56 12.89 -18.80 18.06
N THR A 57 13.86 -19.54 18.60
CA THR A 57 15.11 -19.86 17.92
C THR A 57 14.84 -20.71 16.68
N LEU A 58 13.98 -21.73 16.81
CA LEU A 58 13.59 -22.57 15.69
C LEU A 58 12.89 -21.77 14.58
N PHE A 59 12.02 -20.82 14.93
CA PHE A 59 11.43 -19.90 13.97
C PHE A 59 12.50 -19.11 13.24
N ALA A 60 13.45 -18.51 13.96
CA ALA A 60 14.53 -17.72 13.35
C ALA A 60 15.36 -18.55 12.38
N ASP A 61 15.75 -19.77 12.77
CA ASP A 61 16.54 -20.68 11.94
C ASP A 61 15.79 -21.07 10.65
N ILE A 62 14.52 -21.48 10.77
CA ILE A 62 13.68 -21.83 9.62
C ILE A 62 13.42 -20.61 8.74
N ALA A 63 13.21 -19.44 9.34
CA ALA A 63 12.92 -18.21 8.60
C ALA A 63 14.13 -17.73 7.78
N VAL A 64 15.36 -17.92 8.26
CA VAL A 64 16.57 -17.65 7.47
C VAL A 64 16.63 -18.54 6.23
N GLU A 65 16.42 -19.85 6.38
CA GLU A 65 16.43 -20.79 5.24
C GLU A 65 15.28 -20.53 4.26
N LEU A 66 14.06 -20.31 4.76
CA LEU A 66 12.91 -19.97 3.91
C LEU A 66 13.14 -18.66 3.16
N SER A 67 13.72 -17.64 3.80
CA SER A 67 14.06 -16.36 3.13
C SER A 67 15.05 -16.57 1.99
N ARG A 68 16.03 -17.45 2.18
CA ARG A 68 16.97 -17.82 1.13
C ARG A 68 16.25 -18.51 -0.03
N TRP A 69 15.43 -19.51 0.24
CA TRP A 69 14.70 -20.25 -0.80
C TRP A 69 13.70 -19.38 -1.57
N VAL A 70 12.97 -18.50 -0.88
CA VAL A 70 12.06 -17.54 -1.53
C VAL A 70 12.80 -16.53 -2.41
N GLY A 71 14.07 -16.24 -2.08
CA GLY A 71 14.93 -15.43 -2.93
C GLY A 71 15.49 -16.17 -4.15
N GLU A 72 15.48 -17.51 -4.14
CA GLU A 72 15.95 -18.36 -5.24
C GLU A 72 14.82 -18.67 -6.24
N ASP A 73 13.63 -19.02 -5.75
CA ASP A 73 12.52 -19.52 -6.58
C ASP A 73 11.18 -19.45 -5.81
N GLU A 74 10.09 -19.85 -6.47
CA GLU A 74 8.79 -20.04 -5.82
C GLU A 74 8.81 -21.24 -4.87
N VAL A 75 8.36 -21.02 -3.64
CA VAL A 75 8.39 -22.01 -2.57
C VAL A 75 6.99 -22.51 -2.24
N THR A 76 6.84 -23.84 -2.27
CA THR A 76 5.63 -24.54 -1.81
C THR A 76 5.96 -25.41 -0.60
N VAL A 77 5.34 -25.10 0.53
CA VAL A 77 5.47 -25.86 1.77
C VAL A 77 4.33 -26.86 1.91
N LEU A 78 4.69 -28.12 2.09
CA LEU A 78 3.79 -29.23 2.40
C LEU A 78 3.94 -29.60 3.87
N VAL A 79 2.86 -29.49 4.63
CA VAL A 79 2.83 -29.81 6.06
C VAL A 79 2.05 -31.10 6.24
N SER A 80 2.62 -32.08 6.95
CA SER A 80 2.02 -33.41 7.05
C SER A 80 0.65 -33.39 7.73
N GLN A 81 0.51 -32.59 8.79
CA GLN A 81 -0.72 -32.46 9.56
C GLN A 81 -0.85 -31.08 10.19
N VAL A 82 -2.09 -30.62 10.40
CA VAL A 82 -2.38 -29.35 11.06
C VAL A 82 -3.70 -29.42 11.83
N HIS A 83 -3.78 -28.72 12.95
CA HIS A 83 -5.04 -28.39 13.61
C HIS A 83 -5.43 -26.93 13.34
N PRO A 84 -6.24 -26.61 12.31
CA PRO A 84 -6.42 -25.23 11.82
C PRO A 84 -6.95 -24.24 12.85
N LEU A 85 -7.79 -24.71 13.79
CA LEU A 85 -8.36 -23.86 14.85
C LEU A 85 -7.32 -23.43 15.91
N LEU A 86 -6.13 -24.01 15.90
CA LEU A 86 -5.03 -23.69 16.81
C LEU A 86 -3.91 -22.89 16.12
N LEU A 87 -4.09 -22.49 14.85
CA LEU A 87 -3.14 -21.65 14.11
C LEU A 87 -3.17 -20.19 14.61
N ASN A 88 -2.73 -19.97 15.84
CA ASN A 88 -2.67 -18.66 16.49
C ASN A 88 -1.24 -18.38 16.98
N PRO A 89 -0.56 -17.35 16.45
CA PRO A 89 0.81 -17.03 16.85
C PRO A 89 0.88 -16.39 18.25
N LEU A 90 -0.25 -16.15 18.93
CA LEU A 90 -0.33 -15.54 20.25
C LEU A 90 -0.68 -16.54 21.36
N ARG A 91 -1.13 -17.75 21.01
CA ARG A 91 -1.53 -18.79 21.96
C ARG A 91 -0.66 -20.02 21.81
N TYR A 92 0.30 -20.16 22.72
CA TYR A 92 1.07 -21.38 22.84
C TYR A 92 0.28 -22.43 23.63
N HIS A 93 0.27 -23.66 23.14
CA HIS A 93 -0.24 -24.83 23.83
C HIS A 93 0.84 -25.91 23.81
N GLU A 94 1.17 -26.50 24.97
CA GLU A 94 2.28 -27.46 25.10
C GLU A 94 2.20 -28.62 24.10
N ARG A 95 0.99 -29.09 23.78
CA ARG A 95 0.76 -30.19 22.82
C ARG A 95 0.60 -29.75 21.35
N HIS A 96 0.63 -28.45 21.08
CA HIS A 96 0.34 -27.85 19.77
C HIS A 96 1.31 -26.71 19.41
N GLY A 97 2.58 -26.83 19.81
CA GLY A 97 3.59 -25.84 19.45
C GLY A 97 3.85 -25.75 17.94
N LEU A 98 3.48 -26.79 17.16
CA LEU A 98 3.67 -26.80 15.71
C LEU A 98 2.73 -25.80 15.07
N GLU A 99 1.46 -25.79 15.48
CA GLU A 99 0.48 -24.82 15.00
C GLU A 99 0.86 -23.37 15.33
N PHE A 100 1.47 -23.15 16.50
CA PHE A 100 2.04 -21.87 16.87
C PHE A 100 3.16 -21.44 15.90
N LEU A 101 4.14 -22.32 15.67
CA LEU A 101 5.26 -22.08 14.75
C LEU A 101 4.78 -21.85 13.31
N LEU A 102 3.86 -22.71 12.83
CA LEU A 102 3.27 -22.58 11.49
C LEU A 102 2.52 -21.26 11.35
N ALA A 103 1.77 -20.82 12.37
CA ALA A 103 1.08 -19.54 12.33
C ALA A 103 2.06 -18.36 12.20
N MET A 104 3.22 -18.41 12.86
CA MET A 104 4.27 -17.41 12.68
C MET A 104 4.83 -17.41 11.27
N LEU A 105 5.19 -18.59 10.74
CA LEU A 105 5.78 -18.74 9.41
C LEU A 105 4.80 -18.31 8.30
N ILE A 106 3.52 -18.67 8.42
CA ILE A 106 2.47 -18.27 7.48
C ILE A 106 2.34 -16.74 7.40
N LEU A 107 2.48 -16.03 8.53
CA LEU A 107 2.44 -14.56 8.54
C LEU A 107 3.76 -13.91 8.07
N ALA A 108 4.89 -14.57 8.28
CA ALA A 108 6.22 -14.08 7.91
C ALA A 108 6.57 -14.29 6.43
N PHE A 109 5.87 -15.20 5.75
CA PHE A 109 6.12 -15.59 4.35
C PHE A 109 4.85 -15.54 3.51
N PRO A 110 4.36 -14.33 3.19
CA PRO A 110 3.14 -14.15 2.42
C PRO A 110 3.17 -14.72 1.00
N GLU A 111 4.36 -14.86 0.41
CA GLU A 111 4.58 -15.41 -0.93
C GLU A 111 4.76 -16.94 -0.98
N VAL A 112 4.82 -17.60 0.17
CA VAL A 112 4.93 -19.07 0.23
C VAL A 112 3.54 -19.69 0.05
N ARG A 113 3.45 -20.76 -0.74
CA ARG A 113 2.23 -21.57 -0.85
C ARG A 113 2.24 -22.64 0.24
N TRP A 114 1.17 -22.74 1.00
CA TRP A 114 1.07 -23.68 2.12
C TRP A 114 -0.05 -24.69 1.87
N PHE A 115 0.29 -25.98 1.92
CA PHE A 115 -0.67 -27.07 1.80
C PHE A 115 -0.54 -28.06 2.94
N PHE A 116 -1.66 -28.62 3.37
CA PHE A 116 -1.75 -29.50 4.53
C PHE A 116 -2.25 -30.88 4.14
N GLY A 117 -1.55 -31.92 4.61
CA GLY A 117 -1.92 -33.32 4.40
C GLY A 117 -3.15 -33.69 5.22
N THR A 118 -2.98 -33.89 6.51
CA THR A 118 -4.06 -34.28 7.42
C THR A 118 -4.59 -33.07 8.19
N ILE A 119 -5.91 -32.85 8.16
CA ILE A 119 -6.56 -31.79 8.94
C ILE A 119 -7.20 -32.41 10.18
N LYS A 120 -6.77 -31.94 11.35
CA LYS A 120 -7.25 -32.38 12.67
C LYS A 120 -8.26 -31.38 13.25
N GLY A 121 -8.91 -31.79 14.34
CA GLY A 121 -9.79 -30.93 15.13
C GLY A 121 -11.26 -30.95 14.73
N TYR A 122 -11.67 -31.91 13.88
CA TYR A 122 -13.09 -32.09 13.58
C TYR A 122 -13.85 -32.46 14.85
N PRO A 123 -14.92 -31.73 15.18
CA PRO A 123 -15.77 -32.07 16.31
C PRO A 123 -16.49 -33.41 16.03
N SER A 124 -16.87 -34.10 17.10
CA SER A 124 -17.61 -35.38 16.98
C SER A 124 -18.99 -35.21 16.34
N GLU A 125 -19.57 -34.01 16.43
CA GLU A 125 -20.85 -33.66 15.83
C GLU A 125 -20.66 -32.99 14.45
N PRO A 126 -21.20 -33.54 13.36
CA PRO A 126 -20.98 -33.04 12.00
C PRO A 126 -21.62 -31.67 11.73
N ASP A 127 -22.71 -31.32 12.43
CA ASP A 127 -23.40 -30.03 12.26
C ASP A 127 -22.81 -28.89 13.09
N HIS A 128 -21.71 -29.14 13.80
CA HIS A 128 -21.04 -28.11 14.59
C HIS A 128 -20.44 -27.03 13.68
N LYS A 129 -20.56 -25.76 14.07
CA LYS A 129 -20.08 -24.60 13.27
C LYS A 129 -18.61 -24.74 12.86
N ASP A 130 -17.80 -25.35 13.72
CA ASP A 130 -16.37 -25.57 13.46
C ASP A 130 -16.12 -26.65 12.42
N ALA A 131 -16.99 -27.66 12.29
CA ALA A 131 -16.88 -28.67 11.23
C ALA A 131 -16.97 -28.01 9.86
N LYS A 132 -17.99 -27.16 9.65
CA LYS A 132 -18.14 -26.39 8.41
C LYS A 132 -16.94 -25.48 8.13
N ALA A 133 -16.42 -24.80 9.15
CA ALA A 133 -15.25 -23.95 8.99
C ALA A 133 -14.00 -24.76 8.61
N LEU A 134 -13.84 -25.97 9.16
CA LEU A 134 -12.75 -26.89 8.82
C LEU A 134 -12.90 -27.50 7.42
N ASP A 135 -14.12 -27.78 6.97
CA ASP A 135 -14.38 -28.21 5.59
C ASP A 135 -14.03 -27.10 4.58
N GLU A 136 -14.40 -25.86 4.87
CA GLU A 136 -14.00 -24.70 4.06
C GLU A 136 -12.48 -24.52 4.04
N PHE A 137 -11.81 -24.69 5.18
CA PHE A 137 -10.34 -24.66 5.27
C PHE A 137 -9.72 -25.79 4.43
N ARG A 138 -10.25 -27.01 4.56
CA ARG A 138 -9.81 -28.19 3.82
C ARG A 138 -9.95 -27.98 2.32
N ALA A 139 -11.08 -27.45 1.88
CA ALA A 139 -11.35 -27.19 0.47
C ALA A 139 -10.29 -26.25 -0.15
N ARG A 140 -9.68 -25.34 0.61
CA ARG A 140 -8.71 -24.36 0.05
C ARG A 140 -7.24 -24.69 0.31
N HIS A 141 -6.94 -25.42 1.37
CA HIS A 141 -5.56 -25.60 1.84
C HIS A 141 -5.10 -27.06 1.92
N HIS A 142 -5.94 -28.03 1.61
CA HIS A 142 -5.53 -29.44 1.57
C HIS A 142 -4.58 -29.73 0.38
N LEU A 143 -3.78 -30.79 0.48
CA LEU A 143 -2.83 -31.23 -0.57
C LEU A 143 -3.44 -31.40 -1.96
N PHE A 144 -4.76 -31.60 -2.10
CA PHE A 144 -5.38 -31.74 -3.42
C PHE A 144 -5.31 -30.44 -4.23
N ASN A 145 -5.23 -29.28 -3.55
CA ASN A 145 -5.11 -27.98 -4.20
C ASN A 145 -3.73 -27.76 -4.83
N LEU A 146 -2.78 -28.66 -4.60
CA LEU A 146 -1.48 -28.64 -5.25
C LEU A 146 -1.58 -28.93 -6.75
N PHE A 147 -2.63 -29.63 -7.18
CA PHE A 147 -2.91 -29.92 -8.58
C PHE A 147 -3.73 -28.83 -9.27
N GLN A 148 -4.11 -27.78 -8.55
CA GLN A 148 -4.79 -26.63 -9.15
C GLN A 148 -3.77 -25.71 -9.84
N PRO A 149 -4.16 -25.01 -10.92
CA PRO A 149 -3.35 -24.00 -11.59
C PRO A 149 -2.71 -23.04 -10.59
N GLN A 150 -1.46 -22.69 -10.84
CA GLN A 150 -0.66 -21.91 -9.92
C GLN A 150 -1.28 -20.54 -9.69
N GLN A 151 -1.53 -20.22 -8.41
CA GLN A 151 -1.99 -18.91 -7.98
C GLN A 151 -0.92 -18.26 -7.10
N THR A 152 -0.76 -16.95 -7.22
CA THR A 152 0.06 -16.19 -6.28
C THR A 152 -0.55 -16.21 -4.88
N SER A 153 0.23 -16.57 -3.86
CA SER A 153 -0.19 -16.50 -2.45
C SER A 153 0.00 -15.12 -1.83
N LEU A 154 0.72 -14.23 -2.53
CA LEU A 154 1.18 -12.92 -2.04
C LEU A 154 0.04 -12.01 -1.56
N PHE A 155 -1.17 -12.14 -2.11
CA PHE A 155 -2.33 -11.32 -1.72
C PHE A 155 -3.41 -12.09 -0.96
N ASP A 156 -3.04 -13.25 -0.41
CA ASP A 156 -3.88 -14.09 0.45
C ASP A 156 -5.22 -14.48 -0.18
N GLY A 157 -5.27 -14.68 -1.50
CA GLY A 157 -6.50 -15.09 -2.20
C GLY A 157 -7.20 -16.28 -1.52
N ALA A 158 -6.42 -17.26 -1.06
CA ALA A 158 -6.95 -18.47 -0.40
C ALA A 158 -7.46 -18.21 1.03
N GLY A 159 -7.01 -17.12 1.65
CA GLY A 159 -7.42 -16.69 2.98
C GLY A 159 -6.71 -17.42 4.12
N LEU A 160 -5.53 -18.00 3.90
CA LEU A 160 -4.78 -18.68 4.95
C LEU A 160 -4.25 -17.67 5.98
N ARG A 161 -3.68 -16.55 5.54
CA ARG A 161 -3.21 -15.51 6.47
C ARG A 161 -4.39 -14.85 7.17
N ASP A 162 -5.47 -14.57 6.47
CA ASP A 162 -6.71 -14.05 7.07
C ASP A 162 -7.34 -15.04 8.06
N TRP A 163 -7.17 -16.36 7.86
CA TRP A 163 -7.52 -17.39 8.83
C TRP A 163 -6.67 -17.31 10.10
N VAL A 164 -5.35 -17.17 9.98
CA VAL A 164 -4.45 -16.99 11.13
C VAL A 164 -4.77 -15.68 11.88
N ARG A 165 -4.96 -14.58 11.14
CA ARG A 165 -5.39 -13.28 11.68
C ARG A 165 -6.75 -13.37 12.39
N ARG A 166 -7.65 -14.24 11.88
CA ARG A 166 -8.70 -14.97 12.62
C ARG A 166 -8.52 -15.04 14.11
N LEU A 167 -7.71 -16.02 14.39
CA LEU A 167 -7.51 -16.60 15.69
C LEU A 167 -6.69 -15.63 16.52
N ALA A 168 -5.67 -15.00 15.91
CA ALA A 168 -4.87 -13.96 16.55
C ALA A 168 -5.70 -12.75 17.03
N LYS A 169 -6.78 -12.39 16.32
CA LYS A 169 -7.60 -11.21 16.67
C LYS A 169 -8.35 -11.37 18.00
N GLU A 170 -8.54 -12.59 18.48
CA GLU A 170 -9.12 -12.84 19.81
C GLU A 170 -8.25 -12.23 20.92
N ASP A 171 -6.93 -12.32 20.76
CA ASP A 171 -5.93 -11.81 21.71
C ASP A 171 -5.41 -10.41 21.31
N ALA A 172 -5.38 -10.11 20.00
CA ALA A 172 -4.95 -8.84 19.43
C ALA A 172 -6.04 -8.22 18.55
N ARG A 173 -7.07 -7.65 19.19
CA ARG A 173 -8.28 -7.09 18.54
C ARG A 173 -8.02 -6.02 17.47
N TYR A 174 -6.82 -5.46 17.41
CA TYR A 174 -6.45 -4.42 16.45
C TYR A 174 -6.04 -4.98 15.08
N ILE A 175 -5.72 -6.29 14.99
CA ILE A 175 -5.33 -6.92 13.72
C ILE A 175 -6.49 -6.80 12.71
N PRO A 176 -6.26 -6.23 11.51
CA PRO A 176 -7.28 -6.10 10.49
C PRO A 176 -7.60 -7.46 9.86
N ARG A 177 -8.84 -7.59 9.35
CA ARG A 177 -9.33 -8.79 8.63
C ARG A 177 -9.64 -8.43 7.19
N ARG A 178 -9.52 -9.40 6.29
CA ARG A 178 -9.84 -9.30 4.86
C ARG A 178 -10.84 -10.39 4.50
N GLU A 179 -12.12 -10.14 4.78
CA GLU A 179 -13.15 -11.18 4.65
C GLU A 179 -13.56 -11.40 3.18
N GLN A 180 -13.46 -10.35 2.38
CA GLN A 180 -13.89 -10.30 0.99
C GLN A 180 -12.80 -10.73 0.02
N LEU A 181 -13.20 -11.29 -1.13
CA LEU A 181 -12.30 -11.72 -2.20
C LEU A 181 -12.37 -10.75 -3.38
N ALA A 182 -11.22 -10.39 -3.91
CA ALA A 182 -11.05 -9.66 -5.16
C ALA A 182 -10.30 -10.51 -6.18
N VAL A 183 -10.58 -10.28 -7.45
CA VAL A 183 -9.89 -10.88 -8.58
C VAL A 183 -9.43 -9.76 -9.51
N ALA A 184 -8.16 -9.77 -9.87
CA ALA A 184 -7.59 -8.92 -10.89
C ALA A 184 -7.19 -9.78 -12.10
N MET A 185 -7.73 -9.51 -13.29
CA MET A 185 -7.48 -10.28 -14.51
C MET A 185 -6.89 -9.41 -15.61
N ASP A 186 -5.70 -9.74 -16.04
CA ASP A 186 -5.03 -9.06 -17.16
C ASP A 186 -4.00 -10.02 -17.77
N GLU A 187 -3.92 -10.13 -19.09
CA GLU A 187 -2.87 -10.94 -19.74
C GLU A 187 -1.45 -10.40 -19.46
N GLU A 188 -1.35 -9.11 -19.12
CA GLU A 188 -0.11 -8.50 -18.68
C GLU A 188 0.05 -8.69 -17.16
N THR A 189 0.96 -9.60 -16.75
CA THR A 189 1.19 -9.95 -15.35
C THR A 189 1.38 -8.74 -14.43
N ASN A 190 2.10 -7.71 -14.89
CA ASN A 190 2.32 -6.49 -14.11
C ASN A 190 1.00 -5.75 -13.79
N TYR A 191 0.05 -5.67 -14.73
CA TYR A 191 -1.26 -5.06 -14.50
C TYR A 191 -2.07 -5.89 -13.50
N ALA A 192 -2.13 -7.21 -13.72
CA ALA A 192 -2.84 -8.12 -12.81
C ALA A 192 -2.29 -8.03 -11.37
N TYR A 193 -0.96 -7.93 -11.21
CA TYR A 193 -0.30 -7.78 -9.91
C TYR A 193 -0.60 -6.43 -9.24
N LEU A 194 -0.49 -5.31 -9.98
CA LEU A 194 -0.74 -3.98 -9.43
C LEU A 194 -2.21 -3.80 -9.02
N ASP A 195 -3.14 -4.31 -9.81
CA ASP A 195 -4.58 -4.27 -9.52
C ASP A 195 -4.95 -5.20 -8.35
N ALA A 196 -4.39 -6.41 -8.30
CA ALA A 196 -4.56 -7.30 -7.16
C ALA A 196 -3.99 -6.70 -5.87
N TYR A 197 -2.81 -6.08 -5.95
CA TYR A 197 -2.21 -5.36 -4.83
C TYR A 197 -3.09 -4.18 -4.40
N THR A 198 -3.63 -3.42 -5.34
CA THR A 198 -4.57 -2.33 -5.05
C THR A 198 -5.75 -2.84 -4.23
N ALA A 199 -6.42 -3.92 -4.66
CA ALA A 199 -7.49 -4.52 -3.88
C ALA A 199 -7.01 -5.03 -2.50
N TYR A 200 -5.85 -5.68 -2.45
CA TYR A 200 -5.26 -6.20 -1.21
C TYR A 200 -4.99 -5.12 -0.17
N ARG A 201 -4.38 -4.03 -0.63
CA ARG A 201 -4.09 -2.83 0.13
C ARG A 201 -5.35 -2.21 0.75
N PHE A 202 -6.46 -2.25 0.03
CA PHE A 202 -7.74 -1.71 0.51
C PHE A 202 -8.63 -2.76 1.21
N GLY A 203 -8.05 -3.87 1.65
CA GLY A 203 -8.67 -4.76 2.62
C GLY A 203 -9.41 -5.97 2.03
N PHE A 204 -9.13 -6.31 0.78
CA PHE A 204 -9.60 -7.56 0.17
C PHE A 204 -8.50 -8.62 0.24
N ARG A 205 -8.87 -9.89 0.29
CA ARG A 205 -8.00 -10.94 -0.24
C ARG A 205 -8.01 -10.80 -1.74
N ALA A 206 -6.89 -11.01 -2.44
CA ALA A 206 -6.86 -10.84 -3.88
C ALA A 206 -6.17 -12.00 -4.60
N LEU A 207 -6.55 -12.19 -5.86
CA LEU A 207 -5.91 -13.10 -6.81
C LEU A 207 -5.51 -12.29 -8.04
N ALA A 208 -4.24 -12.34 -8.42
CA ALA A 208 -3.75 -11.85 -9.70
C ALA A 208 -3.79 -13.01 -10.70
N ILE A 209 -4.55 -12.84 -11.78
CA ILE A 209 -4.80 -13.87 -12.79
C ILE A 209 -4.32 -13.34 -14.14
N SER A 210 -3.31 -14.00 -14.70
CA SER A 210 -2.73 -13.64 -16.00
C SER A 210 -2.80 -14.76 -17.03
N ASP A 211 -3.38 -15.90 -16.67
CA ASP A 211 -3.55 -17.07 -17.52
C ASP A 211 -4.96 -17.65 -17.38
N ARG A 212 -5.37 -18.39 -18.41
CA ARG A 212 -6.68 -18.99 -18.53
C ARG A 212 -6.87 -20.11 -17.53
N GLY A 213 -5.85 -20.95 -17.31
CA GLY A 213 -5.92 -22.02 -16.31
C GLY A 213 -6.29 -21.48 -14.92
N ALA A 214 -5.64 -20.38 -14.51
CA ALA A 214 -5.94 -19.67 -13.28
C ALA A 214 -7.37 -19.10 -13.26
N ALA A 215 -7.80 -18.45 -14.35
CA ALA A 215 -9.17 -17.95 -14.46
C ALA A 215 -10.21 -19.07 -14.31
N ASP A 216 -10.00 -20.21 -14.97
CA ASP A 216 -10.90 -21.37 -14.92
C ASP A 216 -10.98 -22.00 -13.53
N ALA A 217 -9.84 -22.09 -12.82
CA ALA A 217 -9.79 -22.63 -11.47
C ALA A 217 -10.52 -21.74 -10.45
N VAL A 218 -10.45 -20.42 -10.64
CA VAL A 218 -11.01 -19.44 -9.70
C VAL A 218 -12.48 -19.15 -10.00
N LEU A 219 -12.81 -18.90 -11.27
CA LEU A 219 -14.14 -18.48 -11.71
C LEU A 219 -15.06 -19.64 -12.10
N GLY A 220 -14.50 -20.84 -12.28
CA GLY A 220 -15.22 -22.03 -12.73
C GLY A 220 -15.36 -22.10 -14.25
N LEU A 221 -15.55 -23.32 -14.75
CA LEU A 221 -15.79 -23.62 -16.16
C LEU A 221 -17.28 -23.84 -16.45
N GLY A 222 -17.82 -23.09 -17.41
CA GLY A 222 -19.14 -23.36 -18.00
C GLY A 222 -20.29 -23.31 -16.99
N GLU A 223 -21.22 -24.28 -17.05
CA GLU A 223 -22.44 -24.28 -16.24
C GLU A 223 -22.25 -24.62 -14.74
N LYS A 224 -21.03 -24.96 -14.30
CA LYS A 224 -20.77 -25.21 -12.88
C LYS A 224 -20.79 -23.87 -12.12
N ARG A 225 -21.93 -23.61 -11.48
CA ARG A 225 -22.22 -22.34 -10.78
C ARG A 225 -21.51 -22.15 -9.44
N ASP A 226 -20.88 -23.19 -8.89
CA ASP A 226 -20.20 -23.11 -7.60
C ASP A 226 -18.68 -23.05 -7.80
N PRO A 227 -18.09 -21.85 -7.97
CA PRO A 227 -16.64 -21.70 -8.00
C PRO A 227 -16.05 -22.17 -6.67
N ALA A 228 -14.95 -22.93 -6.72
CA ALA A 228 -14.27 -23.46 -5.53
C ALA A 228 -13.85 -22.35 -4.54
N TRP A 229 -13.68 -21.13 -5.05
CA TRP A 229 -13.24 -19.95 -4.32
C TRP A 229 -14.39 -19.05 -3.84
N GLY A 230 -15.63 -19.41 -4.18
CA GLY A 230 -16.79 -18.55 -4.00
C GLY A 230 -16.83 -17.39 -5.01
N ILE A 231 -17.91 -16.63 -4.96
CA ILE A 231 -18.10 -15.50 -5.87
C ILE A 231 -17.28 -14.30 -5.37
N PRO A 232 -16.42 -13.68 -6.20
CA PRO A 232 -15.64 -12.53 -5.78
C PRO A 232 -16.52 -11.30 -5.50
N ASP A 233 -16.10 -10.49 -4.54
CA ASP A 233 -16.74 -9.23 -4.17
C ASP A 233 -16.31 -8.08 -5.11
N LEU A 234 -15.09 -8.16 -5.64
CA LEU A 234 -14.50 -7.18 -6.55
C LEU A 234 -13.84 -7.90 -7.72
N VAL A 235 -14.13 -7.46 -8.94
CA VAL A 235 -13.40 -7.86 -10.15
C VAL A 235 -12.84 -6.61 -10.84
N LEU A 236 -11.53 -6.57 -10.99
CA LEU A 236 -10.77 -5.64 -11.85
C LEU A 236 -10.32 -6.48 -13.06
N GLU A 237 -10.74 -6.17 -14.28
CA GLU A 237 -10.35 -6.98 -15.44
C GLU A 237 -10.11 -6.15 -16.69
N ASP A 238 -9.17 -6.57 -17.53
CA ASP A 238 -8.95 -5.91 -18.81
C ASP A 238 -10.14 -6.13 -19.78
N LEU A 239 -10.56 -5.07 -20.46
CA LEU A 239 -11.66 -5.09 -21.43
C LEU A 239 -11.32 -5.98 -22.63
N HIS A 240 -10.06 -6.01 -23.03
CA HIS A 240 -9.56 -6.73 -24.17
C HIS A 240 -8.94 -8.09 -23.84
N LEU A 241 -9.03 -8.52 -22.57
CA LEU A 241 -8.53 -9.78 -22.01
C LEU A 241 -8.37 -10.88 -23.05
N ASN A 242 -7.14 -11.36 -23.18
CA ASN A 242 -6.79 -12.45 -24.07
C ASN A 242 -5.58 -13.22 -23.52
N PHE A 243 -5.86 -14.23 -22.70
CA PHE A 243 -4.83 -14.99 -22.02
C PHE A 243 -3.87 -15.70 -23.00
N PRO A 244 -2.57 -15.80 -22.65
CA PRO A 244 -1.55 -16.38 -23.53
C PRO A 244 -1.73 -17.89 -23.77
N ASP A 245 -2.32 -18.60 -22.81
CA ASP A 245 -2.54 -20.05 -22.81
C ASP A 245 -3.93 -20.47 -23.34
N GLY A 246 -4.80 -19.52 -23.72
CA GLY A 246 -6.07 -19.82 -24.40
C GLY A 246 -7.19 -18.81 -24.16
N GLY A 247 -8.41 -19.15 -24.60
CA GLY A 247 -9.59 -18.30 -24.39
C GLY A 247 -9.75 -17.15 -25.39
N GLY A 248 -9.55 -17.41 -26.68
CA GLY A 248 -9.78 -16.40 -27.71
C GLY A 248 -11.21 -15.81 -27.65
N ARG A 249 -11.35 -14.52 -27.97
CA ARG A 249 -12.63 -13.75 -27.98
C ARG A 249 -13.20 -13.37 -26.61
N LEU A 250 -12.44 -13.50 -25.53
CA LEU A 250 -12.85 -12.96 -24.23
C LEU A 250 -13.12 -11.45 -24.27
N SER A 251 -12.58 -10.69 -25.22
CA SER A 251 -12.98 -9.28 -25.43
C SER A 251 -14.46 -9.05 -25.84
N ASP A 252 -15.25 -10.09 -26.15
CA ASP A 252 -16.70 -10.00 -26.32
C ASP A 252 -17.40 -10.32 -24.99
N LEU A 253 -17.89 -9.29 -24.30
CA LEU A 253 -18.33 -9.39 -22.91
C LEU A 253 -19.60 -10.23 -22.73
N GLY A 254 -20.60 -10.02 -23.60
CA GLY A 254 -21.92 -10.63 -23.45
C GLY A 254 -22.05 -11.97 -24.18
N ASP A 255 -21.51 -12.07 -25.38
CA ASP A 255 -21.76 -13.26 -26.21
C ASP A 255 -20.81 -14.42 -25.88
N PHE A 256 -19.62 -14.10 -25.36
CA PHE A 256 -18.56 -15.06 -25.08
C PHE A 256 -18.11 -15.04 -23.62
N ARG A 257 -17.54 -13.93 -23.10
CA ARG A 257 -16.97 -13.88 -21.74
C ARG A 257 -17.99 -14.25 -20.66
N GLN A 258 -19.23 -13.77 -20.79
CA GLN A 258 -20.32 -14.14 -19.87
C GLN A 258 -20.60 -15.65 -19.85
N LYS A 259 -20.52 -16.34 -20.99
CA LYS A 259 -20.79 -17.78 -21.07
C LYS A 259 -19.63 -18.60 -20.51
N GLU A 260 -18.41 -18.15 -20.78
CA GLU A 260 -17.19 -18.76 -20.26
C GLU A 260 -17.09 -18.61 -18.74
N PHE A 261 -17.43 -17.42 -18.22
CA PHE A 261 -17.37 -17.11 -16.79
C PHE A 261 -18.70 -16.56 -16.28
N PRO A 262 -19.72 -17.42 -16.08
CA PRO A 262 -21.04 -16.98 -15.62
C PRO A 262 -21.02 -16.25 -14.28
N VAL A 263 -20.06 -16.57 -13.41
CA VAL A 263 -19.89 -15.92 -12.11
C VAL A 263 -19.72 -14.40 -12.22
N LEU A 264 -19.14 -13.88 -13.32
CA LEU A 264 -18.94 -12.44 -13.52
C LEU A 264 -20.27 -11.66 -13.62
N GLU A 265 -21.38 -12.32 -13.95
CA GLU A 265 -22.72 -11.73 -13.91
C GLU A 265 -23.15 -11.42 -12.49
N GLU A 266 -22.80 -12.30 -11.54
CA GLU A 266 -23.21 -12.19 -10.14
C GLU A 266 -22.42 -11.11 -9.38
N VAL A 267 -21.34 -10.60 -9.98
CA VAL A 267 -20.52 -9.51 -9.46
C VAL A 267 -21.01 -8.14 -9.97
N SER A 268 -22.03 -8.11 -10.85
CA SER A 268 -22.62 -6.85 -11.31
C SER A 268 -23.29 -6.09 -10.14
N PRO A 269 -23.10 -4.76 -10.03
CA PRO A 269 -23.77 -3.92 -9.03
C PRO A 269 -25.31 -3.97 -9.07
N ILE A 270 -25.87 -4.48 -10.18
CA ILE A 270 -27.31 -4.67 -10.35
C ILE A 270 -27.79 -5.90 -9.57
N VAL A 271 -26.97 -6.95 -9.51
CA VAL A 271 -27.28 -8.20 -8.81
C VAL A 271 -27.03 -8.03 -7.31
N ASP A 272 -25.86 -7.51 -6.94
CA ASP A 272 -25.54 -7.18 -5.55
C ASP A 272 -24.88 -5.80 -5.47
N LYS A 273 -25.52 -4.89 -4.74
CA LYS A 273 -25.03 -3.52 -4.54
C LYS A 273 -23.70 -3.46 -3.78
N ASN A 274 -23.29 -4.54 -3.12
CA ASN A 274 -22.02 -4.65 -2.41
C ASN A 274 -20.88 -5.19 -3.28
N ARG A 275 -21.19 -5.71 -4.47
CA ARG A 275 -20.18 -6.22 -5.41
C ARG A 275 -19.88 -5.21 -6.50
N ARG A 276 -18.66 -5.25 -7.02
CA ARG A 276 -18.21 -4.32 -8.06
C ARG A 276 -17.44 -5.08 -9.15
N ARG A 277 -17.83 -4.83 -10.39
CA ARG A 277 -17.12 -5.26 -11.58
C ARG A 277 -16.65 -4.04 -12.33
N ILE A 278 -15.37 -4.03 -12.69
CA ILE A 278 -14.66 -2.87 -13.22
C ILE A 278 -13.82 -3.36 -14.37
N LEU A 279 -14.02 -2.74 -15.53
CA LEU A 279 -13.23 -3.00 -16.73
C LEU A 279 -12.15 -1.95 -16.85
N VAL A 280 -10.95 -2.40 -17.14
CA VAL A 280 -9.79 -1.58 -17.41
C VAL A 280 -9.55 -1.58 -18.94
N THR A 281 -9.27 -0.43 -19.55
CA THR A 281 -9.05 -0.36 -21.01
C THR A 281 -8.08 0.75 -21.38
N SER A 282 -7.26 0.55 -22.42
CA SER A 282 -6.46 1.64 -23.02
C SER A 282 -7.31 2.66 -23.80
N GLY A 283 -8.64 2.46 -23.89
CA GLY A 283 -9.51 3.30 -24.70
C GLY A 283 -9.34 3.09 -26.21
N TYR A 284 -8.50 2.13 -26.61
CA TYR A 284 -8.29 1.79 -28.01
C TYR A 284 -9.58 1.25 -28.64
N GLN A 285 -10.00 1.88 -29.74
CA GLN A 285 -11.26 1.55 -30.43
C GLN A 285 -11.06 0.83 -31.76
N ALA A 286 -9.84 0.38 -32.10
CA ALA A 286 -9.68 -0.31 -33.37
C ALA A 286 -10.25 -1.73 -33.33
N GLY A 287 -10.86 -2.14 -34.44
CA GLY A 287 -11.48 -3.44 -34.60
C GLY A 287 -12.97 -3.34 -34.94
N ASN A 288 -13.70 -4.43 -34.65
CA ASN A 288 -15.10 -4.58 -35.02
C ASN A 288 -16.01 -3.59 -34.27
N PHE A 289 -16.49 -2.56 -35.00
CA PHE A 289 -17.38 -1.51 -34.47
C PHE A 289 -18.66 -2.07 -33.82
N GLU A 290 -19.23 -3.14 -34.39
CA GLU A 290 -20.41 -3.78 -33.82
C GLU A 290 -20.11 -4.41 -32.46
N LYS A 291 -18.98 -5.12 -32.33
CA LYS A 291 -18.53 -5.69 -31.05
C LYS A 291 -18.36 -4.60 -30.00
N ASN A 292 -17.67 -3.50 -30.36
CA ASN A 292 -17.44 -2.39 -29.43
C ASN A 292 -18.76 -1.73 -28.99
N ASN A 293 -19.73 -1.59 -29.89
CA ASN A 293 -21.06 -1.09 -29.54
C ASN A 293 -21.85 -2.07 -28.66
N ARG A 294 -21.76 -3.39 -28.90
CA ARG A 294 -22.36 -4.40 -28.02
C ARG A 294 -21.75 -4.33 -26.63
N ASN A 295 -20.43 -4.27 -26.52
CA ASN A 295 -19.73 -4.12 -25.24
C ASN A 295 -20.16 -2.85 -24.50
N ARG A 296 -20.23 -1.69 -25.17
CA ARG A 296 -20.71 -0.43 -24.55
C ARG A 296 -22.13 -0.55 -24.01
N ARG A 297 -23.03 -1.17 -24.77
CA ARG A 297 -24.41 -1.42 -24.33
C ARG A 297 -24.43 -2.35 -23.11
N TYR A 298 -23.66 -3.44 -23.16
CA TYR A 298 -23.55 -4.39 -22.06
C TYR A 298 -23.02 -3.72 -20.78
N ILE A 299 -21.93 -2.94 -20.88
CA ILE A 299 -21.35 -2.17 -19.77
C ILE A 299 -22.38 -1.23 -19.15
N ALA A 300 -23.07 -0.44 -19.98
CA ALA A 300 -24.09 0.51 -19.51
C ALA A 300 -25.29 -0.19 -18.87
N GLN A 301 -25.78 -1.28 -19.49
CA GLN A 301 -26.89 -2.08 -18.99
C GLN A 301 -26.57 -2.72 -17.63
N ARG A 302 -25.32 -3.13 -17.41
CA ARG A 302 -24.85 -3.81 -16.20
C ARG A 302 -24.24 -2.88 -15.16
N LYS A 303 -24.15 -1.57 -15.47
CA LYS A 303 -23.49 -0.54 -14.63
C LYS A 303 -22.08 -0.95 -14.21
N ILE A 304 -21.33 -1.55 -15.14
CA ILE A 304 -19.95 -1.96 -14.93
C ILE A 304 -19.08 -0.70 -14.92
N GLY A 305 -18.18 -0.59 -13.95
CA GLY A 305 -17.22 0.53 -13.87
C GLY A 305 -16.24 0.46 -15.04
N LEU A 306 -15.77 1.61 -15.52
CA LEU A 306 -14.79 1.68 -16.60
C LEU A 306 -13.61 2.56 -16.15
N LEU A 307 -12.41 2.01 -16.23
CA LEU A 307 -11.15 2.69 -15.96
C LEU A 307 -10.30 2.72 -17.22
N HIS A 308 -9.59 3.83 -17.42
CA HIS A 308 -8.73 4.02 -18.57
C HIS A 308 -7.25 3.87 -18.17
N LYS A 309 -6.49 3.09 -18.94
CA LYS A 309 -5.03 3.03 -18.92
C LYS A 309 -4.48 4.19 -19.78
N PRO A 310 -3.35 4.81 -19.42
CA PRO A 310 -2.55 4.57 -18.21
C PRO A 310 -3.26 5.05 -16.93
N HIS A 311 -2.88 4.51 -15.77
CA HIS A 311 -3.46 4.88 -14.46
C HIS A 311 -2.54 5.82 -13.68
N ALA A 312 -3.05 6.87 -13.05
CA ALA A 312 -2.27 7.72 -12.15
C ALA A 312 -2.02 7.08 -10.76
N GLY A 313 -1.61 5.81 -10.73
CA GLY A 313 -1.26 5.07 -9.51
C GLY A 313 -2.44 4.43 -8.75
N ILE A 314 -2.08 3.72 -7.68
CA ILE A 314 -2.93 2.81 -6.90
C ILE A 314 -4.12 3.53 -6.26
N PHE A 315 -3.92 4.77 -5.80
CA PHE A 315 -4.97 5.58 -5.19
C PHE A 315 -6.05 5.98 -6.21
N VAL A 316 -5.66 6.29 -7.44
CA VAL A 316 -6.59 6.71 -8.50
C VAL A 316 -7.39 5.54 -9.02
N VAL A 317 -6.75 4.38 -9.19
CA VAL A 317 -7.46 3.13 -9.52
C VAL A 317 -8.56 2.87 -8.49
N TRP A 318 -8.23 2.97 -7.19
CA TRP A 318 -9.20 2.75 -6.13
C TRP A 318 -10.32 3.79 -6.06
N GLU A 319 -9.99 5.09 -6.16
CA GLU A 319 -10.98 6.16 -6.12
C GLU A 319 -11.98 6.04 -7.30
N ARG A 320 -11.46 5.84 -8.51
CA ARG A 320 -12.28 5.72 -9.72
C ARG A 320 -13.07 4.41 -9.78
N SER A 321 -12.68 3.39 -9.01
CA SER A 321 -13.40 2.12 -8.89
C SER A 321 -14.80 2.23 -8.26
N GLY A 322 -15.16 3.40 -7.72
CA GLY A 322 -16.53 3.66 -7.28
C GLY A 322 -16.92 2.97 -5.97
N PHE A 323 -15.95 2.47 -5.20
CA PHE A 323 -16.12 2.24 -3.76
C PHE A 323 -16.19 3.57 -2.98
N ASP A 324 -15.82 4.67 -3.63
CA ASP A 324 -15.91 6.01 -3.07
C ASP A 324 -17.32 6.61 -3.21
N GLY A 325 -18.06 6.61 -2.11
CA GLY A 325 -19.09 7.64 -1.90
C GLY A 325 -18.43 9.02 -1.86
N LYS A 326 -19.11 10.05 -2.42
CA LYS A 326 -18.60 11.43 -2.55
C LYS A 326 -17.72 11.87 -1.36
N PRO A 327 -16.53 12.44 -1.61
CA PRO A 327 -15.61 12.85 -0.56
C PRO A 327 -16.25 13.94 0.31
N SER A 328 -16.37 13.65 1.60
CA SER A 328 -16.57 14.66 2.62
C SER A 328 -15.47 14.47 3.66
N TRP A 329 -14.29 15.02 3.36
CA TRP A 329 -13.10 15.08 4.21
C TRP A 329 -13.28 15.89 5.50
N LYS A 330 -14.50 16.33 5.82
CA LYS A 330 -14.85 16.94 7.11
C LYS A 330 -15.01 15.87 8.20
N GLY A 331 -13.89 15.51 8.83
CA GLY A 331 -13.76 15.48 10.29
C GLY A 331 -14.30 14.30 11.11
N ASN A 332 -14.75 13.19 10.51
CA ASN A 332 -15.20 12.04 11.31
C ASN A 332 -14.60 10.72 10.81
N VAL A 333 -13.86 10.04 11.68
CA VAL A 333 -13.26 8.69 11.49
C VAL A 333 -14.27 7.67 10.92
N ARG A 334 -15.57 7.86 11.21
CA ARG A 334 -16.68 7.07 10.63
C ARG A 334 -16.80 7.13 9.11
N LYS A 335 -16.33 8.18 8.43
CA LYS A 335 -16.46 8.32 6.95
C LYS A 335 -15.40 7.54 6.17
N TYR A 336 -14.26 7.19 6.78
CA TYR A 336 -13.23 6.36 6.14
C TYR A 336 -13.63 4.88 6.02
N ARG A 337 -14.54 4.41 6.90
CA ARG A 337 -15.05 3.02 6.91
C ARG A 337 -15.84 2.61 5.66
N ARG A 338 -16.16 3.53 4.74
CA ARG A 338 -16.92 3.24 3.51
C ARG A 338 -16.04 2.84 2.31
N ARG A 339 -14.71 2.80 2.46
CA ARG A 339 -13.77 2.73 1.34
C ARG A 339 -12.87 1.50 1.33
N THR A 340 -13.15 0.48 2.15
CA THR A 340 -12.30 -0.71 2.31
C THR A 340 -13.15 -1.97 2.36
N GLY A 341 -12.50 -3.12 2.15
CA GLY A 341 -13.13 -4.44 2.28
C GLY A 341 -13.72 -4.67 3.68
N ARG A 342 -14.74 -5.53 3.74
CA ARG A 342 -15.43 -5.89 4.98
C ARG A 342 -14.45 -6.51 5.97
N GLY A 343 -14.58 -6.10 7.24
CA GLY A 343 -13.69 -6.55 8.32
C GLY A 343 -12.34 -5.81 8.37
N TYR A 344 -12.00 -5.05 7.31
CA TYR A 344 -10.76 -4.28 7.24
C TYR A 344 -10.96 -2.90 7.85
N ILE A 345 -10.35 -2.69 9.02
CA ILE A 345 -10.38 -1.43 9.75
C ILE A 345 -8.94 -0.99 9.96
N TRP A 346 -8.52 0.01 9.19
CA TRP A 346 -7.17 0.56 9.25
C TRP A 346 -7.17 2.11 9.15
N PRO A 347 -6.34 2.80 9.94
CA PRO A 347 -5.60 2.29 11.09
C PRO A 347 -6.55 1.85 12.23
N PRO A 348 -6.06 1.14 13.26
CA PRO A 348 -6.88 0.74 14.38
C PRO A 348 -7.47 1.95 15.12
N ASP A 349 -8.76 1.87 15.46
CA ASP A 349 -9.45 2.92 16.23
C ASP A 349 -9.08 2.78 17.73
N TRP A 350 -7.96 3.37 18.11
CA TRP A 350 -7.42 3.31 19.48
C TRP A 350 -8.28 4.05 20.49
N GLN A 351 -8.82 5.23 20.13
CA GLN A 351 -9.64 6.07 21.00
C GLN A 351 -10.89 5.38 21.53
N ARG A 352 -11.53 4.52 20.71
CA ARG A 352 -12.76 3.82 21.11
C ARG A 352 -12.51 2.54 21.92
N LYS A 353 -11.33 1.92 21.77
CA LYS A 353 -11.05 0.61 22.38
C LYS A 353 -10.58 0.71 23.83
N GLU A 354 -9.92 1.80 24.21
CA GLU A 354 -9.49 2.01 25.60
C GLU A 354 -10.66 2.35 26.54
N GLN A 355 -11.70 3.02 26.04
CA GLN A 355 -12.87 3.40 26.85
C GLN A 355 -13.76 2.22 27.28
N GLY A 356 -13.60 1.03 26.67
CA GLY A 356 -14.47 -0.13 26.91
C GLY A 356 -13.78 -1.34 27.51
N ALA A 357 -12.47 -1.30 27.72
CA ALA A 357 -11.71 -2.43 28.22
C ALA A 357 -10.74 -1.99 29.33
N ASN A 358 -11.11 -2.28 30.58
CA ASN A 358 -10.19 -2.35 31.73
C ASN A 358 -9.21 -3.54 31.55
N SER A 359 -8.64 -3.71 30.36
CA SER A 359 -7.62 -4.71 30.12
C SER A 359 -6.28 -4.08 30.53
N PRO A 360 -5.56 -4.66 31.51
CA PRO A 360 -4.27 -4.17 32.00
C PRO A 360 -3.12 -4.40 30.98
N GLY A 361 -3.38 -4.20 29.69
CA GLY A 361 -2.48 -4.59 28.60
C GLY A 361 -1.39 -3.55 28.35
N GLY A 362 -0.13 -4.00 28.39
CA GLY A 362 1.06 -3.15 28.19
C GLY A 362 1.10 -2.39 26.85
N HIS A 363 1.94 -1.35 26.84
CA HIS A 363 2.10 -0.34 25.78
C HIS A 363 2.73 -0.85 24.46
N SER A 364 2.96 -2.17 24.31
CA SER A 364 3.69 -2.75 23.18
C SER A 364 2.86 -3.84 22.48
N SER A 365 3.20 -4.10 21.21
CA SER A 365 2.70 -5.31 20.53
C SER A 365 3.22 -6.53 21.29
N PRO A 366 2.47 -7.65 21.32
CA PRO A 366 3.02 -8.93 21.77
C PRO A 366 4.38 -9.19 21.10
N GLY A 367 5.39 -9.58 21.87
CA GLY A 367 6.77 -9.72 21.39
C GLY A 367 6.89 -10.63 20.16
N ILE A 368 6.04 -11.65 20.07
CA ILE A 368 5.99 -12.55 18.91
C ILE A 368 5.57 -11.86 17.61
N LEU A 369 4.63 -10.91 17.66
CA LEU A 369 4.20 -10.14 16.49
C LEU A 369 5.29 -9.17 16.06
N LEU A 370 6.07 -8.65 17.03
CA LEU A 370 7.24 -7.84 16.73
C LEU A 370 8.33 -8.66 16.01
N VAL A 371 8.56 -9.91 16.42
CA VAL A 371 9.52 -10.81 15.75
C VAL A 371 9.09 -11.07 14.30
N ILE A 372 7.81 -11.39 14.06
CA ILE A 372 7.28 -11.59 12.71
C ILE A 372 7.42 -10.31 11.87
N ALA A 373 7.01 -9.16 12.43
CA ALA A 373 7.06 -7.88 11.72
C ALA A 373 8.51 -7.45 11.40
N ARG A 374 9.46 -7.66 12.30
CA ARG A 374 10.88 -7.39 12.07
C ARG A 374 11.40 -8.23 10.91
N HIS A 375 11.08 -9.53 10.89
CA HIS A 375 11.48 -10.39 9.79
C HIS A 375 10.93 -9.92 8.43
N LEU A 376 9.66 -9.50 8.36
CA LEU A 376 9.07 -8.93 7.15
C LEU A 376 9.77 -7.63 6.71
N ILE A 377 10.09 -6.75 7.67
CA ILE A 377 10.80 -5.49 7.43
C ILE A 377 12.21 -5.75 6.92
N ASP A 378 12.99 -6.58 7.60
CA ASP A 378 14.39 -6.88 7.22
C ASP A 378 14.45 -7.44 5.80
N ARG A 379 13.51 -8.32 5.42
CA ARG A 379 13.39 -8.84 4.05
C ARG A 379 13.07 -7.74 3.04
N ALA A 380 12.16 -6.82 3.39
CA ALA A 380 11.80 -5.70 2.55
C ALA A 380 12.98 -4.72 2.38
N GLU A 381 13.76 -4.44 3.43
CA GLU A 381 14.96 -3.61 3.35
C GLU A 381 16.03 -4.23 2.43
N VAL A 382 16.26 -5.54 2.56
CA VAL A 382 17.19 -6.26 1.68
C VAL A 382 16.77 -6.17 0.21
N MET A 383 15.47 -6.13 -0.09
CA MET A 383 14.98 -5.94 -1.46
C MET A 383 15.33 -4.55 -1.99
N LEU A 384 15.09 -3.48 -1.23
CA LEU A 384 15.47 -2.11 -1.64
C LEU A 384 16.98 -1.97 -1.84
N ALA A 385 17.79 -2.63 -1.01
CA ALA A 385 19.24 -2.53 -1.06
C ALA A 385 19.86 -3.16 -2.33
N LYS A 386 19.14 -4.06 -3.01
CA LYS A 386 19.63 -4.77 -4.22
C LYS A 386 19.64 -3.91 -5.48
N GLY A 387 18.96 -2.76 -5.49
CA GLY A 387 18.95 -1.82 -6.62
C GLY A 387 17.57 -1.70 -7.29
N PRO A 388 17.52 -1.45 -8.62
CA PRO A 388 16.24 -1.22 -9.31
C PRO A 388 15.34 -2.44 -9.18
N LEU A 389 14.07 -2.18 -8.89
CA LEU A 389 13.07 -3.20 -8.59
C LEU A 389 12.18 -3.40 -9.81
N SER A 390 11.83 -4.65 -10.11
CA SER A 390 10.67 -4.92 -10.96
C SER A 390 9.38 -4.51 -10.26
N VAL A 391 8.29 -4.33 -11.02
CA VAL A 391 6.96 -4.05 -10.46
C VAL A 391 6.53 -5.14 -9.48
N GLU A 392 6.76 -6.41 -9.80
CA GLU A 392 6.44 -7.54 -8.93
C GLU A 392 7.24 -7.53 -7.61
N GLU A 393 8.54 -7.24 -7.67
CA GLU A 393 9.37 -7.10 -6.47
C GLU A 393 8.95 -5.90 -5.63
N ALA A 394 8.65 -4.77 -6.27
CA ALA A 394 8.19 -3.58 -5.57
C ALA A 394 6.85 -3.85 -4.86
N VAL A 395 5.89 -4.48 -5.54
CA VAL A 395 4.62 -4.91 -4.97
C VAL A 395 4.82 -5.92 -3.83
N ARG A 396 5.72 -6.89 -3.98
CA ARG A 396 6.07 -7.85 -2.92
C ARG A 396 6.61 -7.12 -1.68
N GLY A 397 7.56 -6.20 -1.85
CA GLY A 397 8.06 -5.38 -0.74
C GLY A 397 6.97 -4.54 -0.08
N ALA A 398 6.03 -4.01 -0.87
CA ALA A 398 4.88 -3.26 -0.36
C ALA A 398 3.93 -4.15 0.49
N VAL A 399 3.74 -5.42 0.11
CA VAL A 399 2.99 -6.40 0.89
C VAL A 399 3.72 -6.74 2.18
N LEU A 400 5.02 -7.02 2.14
CA LEU A 400 5.81 -7.35 3.33
C LEU A 400 5.75 -6.22 4.37
N ALA A 401 6.02 -4.98 3.94
CA ALA A 401 5.97 -3.81 4.80
C ALA A 401 4.54 -3.48 5.28
N GLY A 402 3.54 -3.63 4.40
CA GLY A 402 2.13 -3.44 4.75
C GLY A 402 1.64 -4.43 5.80
N ASP A 403 1.97 -5.71 5.64
CA ASP A 403 1.62 -6.76 6.59
C ASP A 403 2.32 -6.56 7.95
N ALA A 404 3.60 -6.18 7.94
CA ALA A 404 4.33 -5.83 9.16
C ALA A 404 3.66 -4.67 9.91
N LEU A 405 3.32 -3.60 9.19
CA LEU A 405 2.61 -2.45 9.75
C LEU A 405 1.27 -2.86 10.38
N GLU A 406 0.49 -3.69 9.68
CA GLU A 406 -0.82 -4.17 10.14
C GLU A 406 -0.74 -5.07 11.38
N ILE A 407 0.24 -5.99 11.41
CA ILE A 407 0.48 -6.92 12.52
C ILE A 407 0.92 -6.17 13.79
N LEU A 408 1.64 -5.05 13.64
CA LEU A 408 2.04 -4.19 14.76
C LEU A 408 0.90 -3.29 15.25
N GLY A 409 -0.02 -2.90 14.38
CA GLY A 409 -1.12 -1.98 14.69
C GLY A 409 -0.68 -0.56 15.12
N GLY A 410 0.61 -0.26 15.10
CA GLY A 410 1.19 0.96 15.67
C GLY A 410 1.65 0.86 17.13
N LYS A 411 1.41 -0.27 17.82
CA LYS A 411 1.81 -0.46 19.23
C LYS A 411 3.32 -0.50 19.47
N THR A 412 4.11 -0.88 18.47
CA THR A 412 5.57 -0.78 18.52
C THR A 412 6.03 0.34 17.60
N PRO A 413 5.95 1.60 18.06
CA PRO A 413 5.77 2.71 17.14
C PRO A 413 7.00 3.04 16.29
N THR A 414 8.22 2.78 16.78
CA THR A 414 9.44 2.93 15.98
C THR A 414 9.45 1.95 14.80
N VAL A 415 9.14 0.67 15.06
CA VAL A 415 9.12 -0.38 14.03
C VAL A 415 7.93 -0.21 13.09
N ALA A 416 6.79 0.26 13.60
CA ALA A 416 5.64 0.59 12.77
C ALA A 416 5.91 1.79 11.85
N ALA A 417 6.66 2.81 12.32
CA ALA A 417 7.03 3.95 11.49
C ALA A 417 7.99 3.56 10.35
N GLU A 418 8.90 2.62 10.61
CA GLU A 418 9.78 2.00 9.62
C GLU A 418 8.99 1.23 8.56
N ALA A 419 8.09 0.35 8.99
CA ALA A 419 7.17 -0.37 8.09
C ALA A 419 6.30 0.58 7.24
N LEU A 420 5.77 1.64 7.84
CA LEU A 420 5.01 2.68 7.12
C LEU A 420 5.87 3.37 6.05
N SER A 421 7.12 3.68 6.36
CA SER A 421 8.06 4.27 5.41
C SER A 421 8.32 3.32 4.24
N LEU A 422 8.69 2.06 4.52
CA LEU A 422 8.97 1.06 3.50
C LEU A 422 7.77 0.79 2.61
N LYS A 423 6.56 0.65 3.19
CA LYS A 423 5.32 0.47 2.45
C LYS A 423 5.16 1.53 1.36
N HIS A 424 5.28 2.81 1.72
CA HIS A 424 5.08 3.89 0.74
C HIS A 424 6.24 4.04 -0.24
N GLN A 425 7.47 3.70 0.14
CA GLN A 425 8.60 3.65 -0.79
C GLN A 425 8.36 2.58 -1.86
N PHE A 426 7.99 1.37 -1.46
CA PHE A 426 7.69 0.28 -2.38
C PHE A 426 6.48 0.53 -3.26
N GLU A 427 5.39 1.09 -2.71
CA GLU A 427 4.25 1.51 -3.52
C GLU A 427 4.67 2.53 -4.60
N LEU A 428 5.54 3.48 -4.26
CA LEU A 428 6.00 4.49 -5.20
C LEU A 428 6.92 3.91 -6.28
N HIS A 429 7.83 2.99 -5.92
CA HIS A 429 8.62 2.24 -6.89
C HIS A 429 7.71 1.43 -7.84
N ALA A 430 6.70 0.74 -7.31
CA ALA A 430 5.77 -0.03 -8.11
C ALA A 430 5.00 0.85 -9.11
N GLU A 431 4.61 2.06 -8.72
CA GLU A 431 3.90 2.99 -9.61
C GLU A 431 4.80 3.59 -10.70
N TYR A 432 6.08 3.91 -10.41
CA TYR A 432 6.97 4.51 -11.41
C TYR A 432 7.67 3.51 -12.34
N GLU A 433 7.94 2.29 -11.88
CA GLU A 433 8.45 1.22 -12.75
C GLU A 433 7.36 0.71 -13.70
N PHE A 434 6.11 1.04 -13.41
CA PHE A 434 4.99 0.61 -14.22
C PHE A 434 4.79 1.54 -15.42
N ILE A 435 5.16 1.05 -16.60
CA ILE A 435 5.04 1.76 -17.90
C ILE A 435 3.59 2.22 -18.17
N GLY A 436 2.61 1.54 -17.58
CA GLY A 436 1.19 1.87 -17.69
C GLY A 436 0.69 2.95 -16.74
N VAL A 437 1.55 3.68 -16.04
CA VAL A 437 1.16 4.77 -15.14
C VAL A 437 1.29 6.13 -15.82
N GLU A 438 0.35 7.03 -15.54
CA GLU A 438 0.40 8.41 -16.04
C GLU A 438 1.64 9.11 -15.46
N ASN A 439 2.24 10.03 -16.24
CA ASN A 439 3.41 10.79 -15.78
C ASN A 439 3.14 11.65 -14.53
N ASP A 440 1.88 11.92 -14.17
CA ASP A 440 1.49 12.68 -12.98
C ASP A 440 0.89 11.73 -11.93
N ILE A 441 1.61 11.50 -10.83
CA ILE A 441 1.13 10.69 -9.71
C ILE A 441 0.64 11.60 -8.57
N PRO A 442 -0.67 11.61 -8.24
CA PRO A 442 -1.19 12.45 -7.19
C PRO A 442 -0.67 12.02 -5.81
N LEU A 443 0.19 12.86 -5.22
CA LEU A 443 0.79 12.59 -3.91
C LEU A 443 -0.11 12.98 -2.72
N GLU A 444 -1.10 13.84 -2.93
CA GLU A 444 -1.93 14.34 -1.82
C GLU A 444 -2.70 13.22 -1.08
N PRO A 445 -3.36 12.24 -1.76
CA PRO A 445 -3.94 11.08 -1.09
C PRO A 445 -2.92 10.31 -0.25
N ARG A 446 -1.70 10.13 -0.77
CA ARG A 446 -0.59 9.48 -0.08
C ARG A 446 -0.17 10.26 1.17
N PHE A 447 -0.02 11.59 1.09
CA PHE A 447 0.31 12.44 2.25
C PHE A 447 -0.77 12.43 3.33
N GLN A 448 -2.04 12.32 2.93
CA GLN A 448 -3.16 12.22 3.86
C GLN A 448 -3.17 10.88 4.59
N GLU A 449 -2.87 9.79 3.87
CA GLU A 449 -2.70 8.47 4.47
C GLU A 449 -1.49 8.45 5.43
N ILE A 450 -0.32 8.93 5.01
CA ILE A 450 0.88 9.00 5.87
C ILE A 450 0.58 9.78 7.14
N LYS A 451 -0.13 10.92 7.02
CA LYS A 451 -0.55 11.71 8.19
C LYS A 451 -1.43 10.88 9.13
N ARG A 452 -2.47 10.24 8.59
CA ARG A 452 -3.44 9.44 9.36
C ARG A 452 -2.74 8.29 10.10
N ASP A 453 -1.87 7.56 9.42
CA ASP A 453 -1.21 6.39 9.97
C ASP A 453 -0.11 6.80 10.96
N ALA A 454 0.65 7.87 10.68
CA ALA A 454 1.61 8.44 11.63
C ALA A 454 0.95 8.97 12.91
N GLU A 455 -0.23 9.60 12.82
CA GLU A 455 -1.00 10.02 13.99
C GLU A 455 -1.46 8.82 14.83
N SER A 456 -1.89 7.72 14.18
CA SER A 456 -2.25 6.49 14.86
C SER A 456 -1.06 5.80 15.53
N ILE A 457 0.11 5.77 14.88
CA ILE A 457 1.35 5.21 15.45
C ILE A 457 1.80 6.06 16.64
N ALA A 458 1.79 7.39 16.47
CA ALA A 458 2.30 8.30 17.48
C ALA A 458 1.44 8.37 18.75
N HIS A 459 0.20 7.87 18.70
CA HIS A 459 -0.70 7.75 19.85
C HIS A 459 -0.04 7.02 21.03
N TRP A 460 0.84 6.05 20.75
CA TRP A 460 1.56 5.26 21.77
C TRP A 460 2.69 6.03 22.47
N PHE A 461 2.99 7.26 22.06
CA PHE A 461 3.92 8.15 22.76
C PHE A 461 3.14 9.22 23.55
N GLU A 462 2.65 8.85 24.74
CA GLU A 462 1.70 9.63 25.57
C GLU A 462 2.01 11.14 25.66
N GLN A 463 3.26 11.53 25.93
CA GLN A 463 3.63 12.93 26.16
C GLN A 463 3.97 13.73 24.88
N HIS A 464 4.28 13.05 23.76
CA HIS A 464 4.86 13.69 22.57
C HIS A 464 4.17 13.29 21.26
N SER A 465 3.00 12.65 21.31
CA SER A 465 2.28 12.09 20.16
C SER A 465 2.19 13.02 18.94
N LYS A 466 1.81 14.29 19.12
CA LYS A 466 1.75 15.25 18.01
C LYS A 466 3.11 15.51 17.37
N GLN A 467 4.14 15.70 18.19
CA GLN A 467 5.50 15.95 17.72
C GLN A 467 6.07 14.71 17.01
N THR A 468 5.88 13.53 17.59
CA THR A 468 6.33 12.27 16.99
C THR A 468 5.62 12.00 15.68
N ALA A 469 4.31 12.26 15.57
CA ALA A 469 3.60 12.13 14.30
C ALA A 469 4.22 13.01 13.21
N LEU A 470 4.63 14.25 13.54
CA LEU A 470 5.35 15.12 12.61
C LEU A 470 6.70 14.54 12.20
N ILE A 471 7.49 14.00 13.16
CA ILE A 471 8.80 13.39 12.87
C ILE A 471 8.64 12.19 11.93
N ILE A 472 7.69 11.29 12.21
CA ILE A 472 7.40 10.14 11.34
C ILE A 472 7.05 10.63 9.94
N ARG A 473 6.14 11.62 9.81
CA ARG A 473 5.75 12.18 8.52
C ARG A 473 6.93 12.78 7.75
N ILE A 474 7.80 13.54 8.43
CA ILE A 474 9.00 14.13 7.82
C ILE A 474 9.90 13.03 7.27
N ASN A 475 10.17 11.99 8.08
CA ASN A 475 11.04 10.90 7.67
C ASN A 475 10.48 10.18 6.44
N VAL A 476 9.19 9.82 6.43
CA VAL A 476 8.57 9.16 5.27
C VAL A 476 8.63 10.05 4.03
N VAL A 477 8.23 11.33 4.14
CA VAL A 477 8.24 12.27 3.00
C VAL A 477 9.66 12.48 2.45
N ASN A 478 10.67 12.55 3.31
CA ASN A 478 12.06 12.67 2.87
C ASN A 478 12.53 11.42 2.11
N GLN A 479 12.10 10.21 2.48
CA GLN A 479 12.42 9.00 1.72
C GLN A 479 11.73 9.00 0.35
N LEU A 480 10.45 9.40 0.28
CA LEU A 480 9.75 9.55 -1.00
C LEU A 480 10.45 10.58 -1.91
N LEU A 481 10.94 11.68 -1.33
CA LEU A 481 11.70 12.69 -2.07
C LEU A 481 12.94 12.11 -2.75
N CYS A 482 13.68 11.22 -2.07
CA CYS A 482 14.85 10.56 -2.65
C CYS A 482 14.47 9.68 -3.85
N ILE A 483 13.36 8.95 -3.76
CA ILE A 483 12.86 8.10 -4.84
C ILE A 483 12.43 8.95 -6.04
N LEU A 484 11.62 9.99 -5.81
CA LEU A 484 11.16 10.89 -6.87
C LEU A 484 12.32 11.54 -7.63
N ARG A 485 13.37 11.92 -6.89
CA ARG A 485 14.60 12.43 -7.49
C ARG A 485 15.30 11.38 -8.35
N ALA A 486 15.37 10.13 -7.90
CA ALA A 486 15.97 9.05 -8.67
C ALA A 486 15.23 8.78 -9.99
N TYR A 487 13.90 8.96 -10.01
CA TYR A 487 13.06 8.84 -11.21
C TYR A 487 12.93 10.13 -12.05
N ASN A 488 13.59 11.22 -11.65
CA ASN A 488 13.49 12.54 -12.31
C ASN A 488 12.06 13.11 -12.38
N GLN A 489 11.23 12.87 -11.36
CA GLN A 489 9.83 13.30 -11.29
C GLN A 489 9.73 14.65 -10.59
N PHE A 490 9.99 15.72 -11.36
CA PHE A 490 10.26 17.05 -10.81
C PHE A 490 9.05 17.71 -10.15
N ASP A 491 7.86 17.54 -10.72
CA ASP A 491 6.65 18.19 -10.20
C ASP A 491 6.24 17.55 -8.86
N GLU A 492 6.29 16.23 -8.78
CA GLU A 492 6.09 15.44 -7.58
C GLU A 492 7.19 15.68 -6.54
N GLU A 493 8.46 15.79 -6.96
CA GLU A 493 9.58 16.16 -6.09
C GLU A 493 9.29 17.51 -5.42
N GLN A 494 8.84 18.49 -6.19
CA GLN A 494 8.49 19.83 -5.69
C GLN A 494 7.32 19.77 -4.70
N GLN A 495 6.26 18.99 -4.99
CA GLN A 495 5.16 18.77 -4.05
C GLN A 495 5.63 18.15 -2.73
N CYS A 496 6.53 17.15 -2.80
CA CYS A 496 7.17 16.54 -1.63
C CYS A 496 8.02 17.55 -0.83
N MET A 497 8.82 18.39 -1.49
CA MET A 497 9.62 19.42 -0.81
C MET A 497 8.75 20.47 -0.12
N ASP A 498 7.72 20.97 -0.79
CA ASP A 498 6.78 21.92 -0.20
C ASP A 498 6.11 21.31 1.04
N ARG A 499 5.74 20.03 0.95
CA ARG A 499 5.21 19.29 2.09
C ARG A 499 6.22 19.13 3.22
N ALA A 500 7.47 18.77 2.91
CA ALA A 500 8.54 18.62 3.88
C ALA A 500 8.85 19.94 4.60
N ARG A 501 8.91 21.07 3.88
CA ARG A 501 9.09 22.41 4.45
C ARG A 501 7.96 22.76 5.42
N HIS A 502 6.72 22.53 5.00
CA HIS A 502 5.55 22.77 5.85
C HIS A 502 5.61 21.95 7.16
N LEU A 503 6.03 20.69 7.07
CA LEU A 503 6.19 19.82 8.24
C LEU A 503 7.32 20.29 9.17
N HIS A 504 8.48 20.67 8.62
CA HIS A 504 9.61 21.19 9.39
C HIS A 504 9.25 22.50 10.10
N ASN A 505 8.57 23.41 9.42
CA ASN A 505 8.11 24.67 10.01
C ASN A 505 7.08 24.42 11.11
N SER A 506 6.15 23.47 10.90
CA SER A 506 5.19 23.06 11.93
C SER A 506 5.90 22.48 13.17
N LEU A 507 6.89 21.62 12.97
CA LEU A 507 7.70 21.06 14.05
C LEU A 507 8.53 22.15 14.77
N TYR A 508 9.11 23.08 14.02
CA TYR A 508 9.89 24.21 14.54
C TYR A 508 9.04 25.10 15.45
N MET A 509 7.79 25.38 15.05
CA MET A 509 6.84 26.18 15.82
C MET A 509 6.38 25.46 17.10
N GLN A 510 6.20 24.14 17.04
CA GLN A 510 5.73 23.38 18.18
C GLN A 510 6.78 23.28 19.31
N LYS A 511 8.07 23.44 19.01
CA LYS A 511 9.15 23.35 19.99
C LYS A 511 9.19 24.51 20.99
N GLN A 512 8.83 25.74 20.60
CA GLN A 512 8.84 26.90 21.51
C GLN A 512 7.74 27.93 21.16
N PRO A 513 6.93 28.39 22.13
CA PRO A 513 5.78 29.25 21.87
C PRO A 513 6.11 30.69 21.42
N TRP A 514 7.30 31.22 21.70
CA TRP A 514 7.69 32.54 21.20
C TRP A 514 7.96 32.54 19.69
N ARG A 515 8.23 31.36 19.10
CA ARG A 515 8.50 31.22 17.66
C ARG A 515 7.31 31.54 16.78
N TYR A 516 6.08 31.51 17.32
CA TYR A 516 4.88 31.90 16.59
C TYR A 516 4.94 33.35 16.06
N ILE A 517 5.80 34.21 16.62
CA ILE A 517 6.07 35.56 16.08
C ILE A 517 6.62 35.49 14.65
N PHE A 518 7.44 34.48 14.33
CA PHE A 518 7.98 34.30 12.98
C PHE A 518 7.04 33.53 12.05
N TRP A 519 5.89 33.06 12.54
CA TRP A 519 4.99 32.25 11.75
C TRP A 519 4.50 32.96 10.46
N PRO A 520 4.12 34.25 10.48
CA PRO A 520 3.77 34.96 9.25
C PRO A 520 4.92 34.99 8.24
N VAL A 521 6.16 35.17 8.71
CA VAL A 521 7.35 35.21 7.85
C VAL A 521 7.62 33.85 7.21
N LEU A 522 7.54 32.76 7.98
CA LEU A 522 7.71 31.40 7.46
C LEU A 522 6.58 30.99 6.51
N ARG A 523 5.34 31.39 6.80
CA ARG A 523 4.19 31.15 5.91
C ARG A 523 4.33 31.94 4.61
N TYR A 524 4.86 33.15 4.70
CA TYR A 524 5.13 33.96 3.53
C TYR A 524 6.23 33.33 2.66
N SER A 525 7.31 32.84 3.25
CA SER A 525 8.36 32.15 2.49
C SER A 525 7.87 30.83 1.88
N GLU A 526 7.05 30.04 2.59
CA GLU A 526 6.35 28.87 2.04
C GLU A 526 5.49 29.25 0.82
N PHE A 527 4.71 30.33 0.94
CA PHE A 527 3.85 30.81 -0.14
C PHE A 527 4.67 31.21 -1.37
N LEU A 528 5.77 31.95 -1.17
CA LEU A 528 6.66 32.37 -2.26
C LEU A 528 7.34 31.17 -2.95
N LEU A 529 7.78 30.17 -2.19
CA LEU A 529 8.52 29.02 -2.73
C LEU A 529 7.63 27.99 -3.43
N SER A 530 6.31 28.04 -3.20
CA SER A 530 5.38 27.05 -3.75
C SER A 530 5.12 27.16 -5.25
N SER A 531 5.32 28.32 -5.87
CA SER A 531 5.12 28.50 -7.31
C SER A 531 5.77 29.78 -7.82
N LEU A 532 6.42 29.72 -9.00
CA LEU A 532 6.98 30.90 -9.66
C LEU A 532 5.92 31.97 -9.92
N LEU A 533 4.70 31.58 -10.31
CA LEU A 533 3.61 32.54 -10.54
C LEU A 533 3.24 33.29 -9.26
N ARG A 534 3.16 32.57 -8.12
CA ARG A 534 2.88 33.19 -6.80
C ARG A 534 4.00 34.15 -6.40
N PHE A 535 5.25 33.77 -6.66
CA PHE A 535 6.41 34.62 -6.44
C PHE A 535 6.35 35.92 -7.27
N THR A 536 6.11 35.81 -8.58
CA THR A 536 5.99 36.97 -9.47
C THR A 536 4.82 37.88 -9.08
N LEU A 537 3.66 37.29 -8.77
CA LEU A 537 2.50 38.05 -8.28
C LEU A 537 2.81 38.77 -6.96
N ALA A 538 3.54 38.13 -6.05
CA ALA A 538 3.94 38.76 -4.80
C ALA A 538 4.85 39.98 -5.02
N ILE A 539 5.83 39.89 -5.95
CA ILE A 539 6.65 41.04 -6.34
C ILE A 539 5.78 42.18 -6.87
N VAL A 540 4.85 41.88 -7.78
CA VAL A 540 3.94 42.89 -8.33
C VAL A 540 3.11 43.55 -7.23
N LEU A 541 2.55 42.76 -6.31
CA LEU A 541 1.79 43.26 -5.17
C LEU A 541 2.66 44.14 -4.24
N TRP A 542 3.92 43.78 -4.01
CA TRP A 542 4.85 44.61 -3.24
C TRP A 542 5.15 45.93 -3.92
N ILE A 543 5.45 45.93 -5.22
CA ILE A 543 5.73 47.16 -5.97
C ILE A 543 4.49 48.07 -5.98
N VAL A 544 3.30 47.53 -6.22
CA VAL A 544 2.04 48.29 -6.19
C VAL A 544 1.76 48.84 -4.79
N GLY A 545 1.92 48.02 -3.75
CA GLY A 545 1.73 48.44 -2.35
C GLY A 545 2.70 49.55 -1.94
N LEU A 546 3.98 49.40 -2.27
CA LEU A 546 5.01 50.43 -2.03
C LEU A 546 4.72 51.71 -2.82
N THR A 547 4.29 51.58 -4.09
CA THR A 547 3.88 52.73 -4.91
C THR A 547 2.75 53.52 -4.23
N GLY A 548 1.74 52.82 -3.71
CA GLY A 548 0.65 53.43 -2.95
C GLY A 548 1.13 54.11 -1.67
N LEU A 549 1.97 53.44 -0.88
CA LEU A 549 2.53 53.99 0.37
C LEU A 549 3.41 55.23 0.12
N PHE A 550 4.27 55.19 -0.89
CA PHE A 550 5.06 56.35 -1.29
C PHE A 550 4.17 57.48 -1.80
N SER A 551 3.12 57.18 -2.58
CA SER A 551 2.19 58.22 -3.04
C SER A 551 1.47 58.90 -1.87
N LEU A 552 1.04 58.13 -0.86
CA LEU A 552 0.38 58.67 0.33
C LEU A 552 1.32 59.52 1.19
N LEU A 553 2.58 59.11 1.36
CA LEU A 553 3.56 59.81 2.19
C LEU A 553 4.20 61.01 1.48
N LEU A 554 4.26 61.00 0.14
CA LEU A 554 4.89 62.06 -0.66
C LEU A 554 3.89 63.10 -1.18
N ASN A 555 2.59 62.85 -1.10
CA ASN A 555 1.55 63.79 -1.55
C ASN A 555 1.53 65.12 -0.76
N ASP A 556 2.10 65.16 0.45
CA ASP A 556 2.14 66.38 1.28
C ASP A 556 3.27 67.35 0.90
N GLU A 557 4.28 66.90 0.16
CA GLU A 557 5.41 67.75 -0.23
C GLU A 557 5.46 67.90 -1.75
N GLY A 558 4.82 68.97 -2.24
CA GLY A 558 4.49 69.26 -3.65
C GLY A 558 5.66 69.47 -4.63
N SER A 559 6.77 68.74 -4.48
CA SER A 559 7.86 68.76 -5.45
C SER A 559 8.70 67.50 -5.34
N LEU A 560 8.37 66.45 -6.09
CA LEU A 560 9.33 65.39 -6.41
C LEU A 560 9.16 64.90 -7.86
N SER A 561 10.23 65.09 -8.63
CA SER A 561 10.40 64.86 -10.06
C SER A 561 10.56 63.37 -10.44
N GLY A 562 9.73 62.48 -9.87
CA GLY A 562 9.76 61.06 -10.17
C GLY A 562 8.40 60.40 -9.97
N LEU A 563 7.99 59.56 -10.92
CA LEU A 563 6.77 58.76 -10.77
C LEU A 563 6.89 57.87 -9.52
N PRO A 564 5.90 57.82 -8.61
CA PRO A 564 5.97 57.03 -7.36
C PRO A 564 6.33 55.56 -7.58
N ILE A 565 5.96 55.00 -8.74
CA ILE A 565 6.31 53.63 -9.14
C ILE A 565 7.81 53.43 -9.36
N VAL A 566 8.50 54.43 -9.92
CA VAL A 566 9.95 54.38 -10.15
C VAL A 566 10.69 54.38 -8.82
N ASN A 567 10.24 55.20 -7.86
CA ASN A 567 10.78 55.22 -6.51
C ASN A 567 10.54 53.88 -5.79
N ALA A 568 9.34 53.30 -5.91
CA ALA A 568 9.02 52.00 -5.34
C ALA A 568 9.92 50.88 -5.90
N ILE A 569 10.11 50.83 -7.22
CA ILE A 569 10.99 49.84 -7.87
C ILE A 569 12.44 50.05 -7.46
N ALA A 570 12.96 51.28 -7.52
CA ALA A 570 14.36 51.57 -7.23
C ALA A 570 14.72 51.29 -5.77
N THR A 571 13.83 51.62 -4.83
CA THR A 571 14.02 51.32 -3.41
C THR A 571 13.84 49.83 -3.11
N PHE A 572 12.86 49.15 -3.73
CA PHE A 572 12.71 47.69 -3.57
C PHE A 572 13.92 46.94 -4.12
N LEU A 573 14.52 47.37 -5.22
CA LEU A 573 15.76 46.77 -5.75
C LEU A 573 17.03 47.20 -5.00
N GLY A 574 16.93 48.13 -4.04
CA GLY A 574 18.07 48.65 -3.29
C GLY A 574 19.01 49.55 -4.10
N VAL A 575 18.55 50.09 -5.24
CA VAL A 575 19.36 50.94 -6.14
C VAL A 575 19.50 52.35 -5.58
N THR A 576 18.41 52.91 -5.03
CA THR A 576 18.42 54.21 -4.37
C THR A 576 17.63 54.18 -3.06
N PRO A 577 18.19 54.67 -1.95
CA PRO A 577 17.38 55.02 -0.78
C PRO A 577 16.39 56.14 -1.18
N ALA A 578 15.30 56.32 -0.42
CA ALA A 578 14.25 57.30 -0.73
C ALA A 578 14.82 58.66 -1.18
N PRO A 579 14.11 59.38 -2.08
CA PRO A 579 14.57 60.65 -2.61
C PRO A 579 15.07 61.57 -1.50
N ALA A 580 16.27 62.11 -1.69
CA ALA A 580 17.14 62.74 -0.69
C ALA A 580 16.58 64.00 0.01
N GLY A 581 15.29 64.31 -0.15
CA GLY A 581 14.62 65.50 0.40
C GLY A 581 13.75 65.24 1.63
N LEU A 582 13.30 64.01 1.91
CA LEU A 582 12.39 63.74 3.04
C LEU A 582 13.12 63.02 4.19
N HIS A 583 13.54 63.79 5.20
CA HIS A 583 14.09 63.29 6.46
C HIS A 583 13.02 62.89 7.50
N SER A 584 11.82 62.51 7.06
CA SER A 584 10.83 61.95 7.98
C SER A 584 11.29 60.58 8.44
N TYR A 585 11.22 60.31 9.75
CA TYR A 585 11.53 58.98 10.29
C TYR A 585 10.72 57.87 9.57
N TRP A 586 9.53 58.20 9.07
CA TRP A 586 8.66 57.28 8.33
C TRP A 586 9.14 56.95 6.92
N SER A 587 9.71 57.91 6.18
CA SER A 587 10.25 57.66 4.83
C SER A 587 11.49 56.78 4.91
N ILE A 588 12.36 57.02 5.90
CA ILE A 588 13.55 56.20 6.17
C ILE A 588 13.14 54.78 6.57
N ALA A 589 12.16 54.64 7.48
CA ALA A 589 11.65 53.33 7.90
C ALA A 589 11.02 52.56 6.73
N LEU A 590 10.21 53.23 5.90
CA LEU A 590 9.59 52.61 4.72
C LEU A 590 10.64 52.17 3.69
N SER A 591 11.66 52.99 3.44
CA SER A 591 12.76 52.61 2.54
C SER A 591 13.56 51.44 3.07
N ALA A 592 13.91 51.43 4.36
CA ALA A 592 14.60 50.31 4.98
C ALA A 592 13.77 49.01 4.86
N PHE A 593 12.46 49.10 5.12
CA PHE A 593 11.55 47.98 4.98
C PHE A 593 11.45 47.47 3.53
N ALA A 594 11.33 48.37 2.56
CA ALA A 594 11.28 48.04 1.15
C ALA A 594 12.56 47.36 0.66
N ILE A 595 13.74 47.84 1.09
CA ILE A 595 15.05 47.25 0.76
C ILE A 595 15.15 45.84 1.36
N VAL A 596 14.79 45.66 2.64
CA VAL A 596 14.83 44.35 3.31
C VAL A 596 13.89 43.37 2.62
N ALA A 597 12.67 43.81 2.28
CA ALA A 597 11.72 42.99 1.53
C ALA A 597 12.29 42.62 0.17
N GLY A 598 12.86 43.56 -0.57
CA GLY A 598 13.48 43.32 -1.87
C GLY A 598 14.63 42.32 -1.83
N LEU A 599 15.55 42.49 -0.88
CA LEU A 599 16.66 41.55 -0.66
C LEU A 599 16.16 40.15 -0.29
N ALA A 600 15.10 40.05 0.52
CA ALA A 600 14.49 38.75 0.84
C ALA A 600 13.91 38.08 -0.40
N HIS A 601 13.20 38.82 -1.27
CA HIS A 601 12.67 38.27 -2.53
C HIS A 601 13.78 37.90 -3.50
N LEU A 602 14.85 38.69 -3.59
CA LEU A 602 16.02 38.37 -4.38
C LEU A 602 16.68 37.08 -3.90
N GLY A 603 16.85 36.90 -2.58
CA GLY A 603 17.37 35.66 -2.00
C GLY A 603 16.49 34.45 -2.31
N VAL A 604 15.17 34.59 -2.22
CA VAL A 604 14.21 33.55 -2.62
C VAL A 604 14.31 33.24 -4.12
N PHE A 605 14.45 34.27 -4.96
CA PHE A 605 14.61 34.09 -6.41
C PHE A 605 15.92 33.39 -6.76
N ILE A 606 17.03 33.79 -6.16
CA ILE A 606 18.33 33.12 -6.33
C ILE A 606 18.22 31.67 -5.87
N SER A 607 17.54 31.40 -4.75
CA SER A 607 17.29 30.03 -4.30
C SER A 607 16.47 29.26 -5.33
N TYR A 608 15.43 29.85 -5.90
CA TYR A 608 14.61 29.24 -6.96
C TYR A 608 15.42 28.93 -8.22
N LEU A 609 16.22 29.91 -8.69
CA LEU A 609 17.11 29.74 -9.84
C LEU A 609 18.19 28.71 -9.57
N TYR A 610 18.82 28.73 -8.40
CA TYR A 610 19.81 27.73 -8.03
C TYR A 610 19.18 26.34 -8.04
N THR A 611 17.98 26.22 -7.49
CA THR A 611 17.25 24.95 -7.51
C THR A 611 16.89 24.54 -8.94
N LEU A 612 16.57 25.47 -9.85
CA LEU A 612 16.27 25.16 -11.25
C LEU A 612 17.52 24.85 -12.09
N VAL A 613 18.63 25.55 -11.85
CA VAL A 613 19.89 25.47 -12.61
C VAL A 613 20.75 24.31 -12.13
N SER A 614 20.89 24.10 -10.82
CA SER A 614 21.62 22.94 -10.25
C SER A 614 20.95 21.60 -10.58
N ARG A 615 19.72 21.62 -11.11
CA ARG A 615 18.94 20.45 -11.54
C ARG A 615 19.17 20.07 -13.01
N ARG A 616 19.86 20.91 -13.80
CA ARG A 616 20.37 20.57 -15.14
C ARG A 616 21.85 20.24 -15.06
#